data_AF-A0A4P6YR29-F1
#
_entry.id   AF-A0A4P6YR29-F1
#
_cell.length_a   1.000
_cell.length_b   1.000
_cell.length_c   1.000
_cell.angle_alpha   90.00
_cell.angle_beta   90.00
_cell.angle_gamma   90.00
#
_symmetry.space_group_name_H-M   'P 1'
#
loop_
_entity.id
_entity.type
_entity.pdbx_description
1 polymer ?
#
loop_
_entity_poly.entity_id
_entity_poly.type
_entity_poly.pdbx_seq_one_letter_code
_entity_poly.pdbx_strand_id
1 'polypeptide(L)'
;MMTEKTVAKHLHISPNSVQRIEYDAIYEGGQYKYQYNFKQQLPEAISMDEFRSANDQFSFIWCDATSIKQFEVLPNRLTKTIKQYFLGFH
;
A
#
# COMPACT_ATOMS: atom_id res chain seq x y z
N MET A 1 10.24 3.44 16.25
CA MET A 1 9.12 2.69 15.64
C MET A 1 8.15 2.31 16.74
N MET A 2 6.90 2.75 16.69
CA MET A 2 5.89 2.42 17.70
C MET A 2 5.42 0.97 17.46
N THR A 3 5.29 0.16 18.51
CA THR A 3 4.83 -1.23 18.40
C THR A 3 3.36 -1.36 18.80
N GLU A 4 2.66 -2.40 18.35
CA GLU A 4 1.27 -2.71 18.77
C GLU A 4 1.12 -2.73 20.30
N LYS A 5 2.13 -3.25 21.02
CA LYS A 5 2.18 -3.24 22.48
C LYS A 5 2.29 -1.84 23.07
N THR A 6 3.04 -0.96 22.41
CA THR A 6 3.16 0.45 22.80
C THR A 6 1.83 1.18 22.63
N VAL A 7 1.14 0.96 21.51
CA VAL A 7 -0.19 1.53 21.21
C VAL A 7 -1.23 1.00 22.20
N ALA A 8 -1.25 -0.32 22.42
CA ALA A 8 -2.13 -0.98 23.39
C ALA A 8 -1.98 -0.39 24.80
N LYS A 9 -0.75 -0.15 25.25
CA LYS A 9 -0.46 0.47 26.54
C LYS A 9 -0.95 1.91 26.63
N HIS A 10 -0.81 2.69 25.55
CA HIS A 10 -1.26 4.09 25.50
C HIS A 10 -2.78 4.22 25.48
N LEU A 11 -3.46 3.30 24.79
CA LEU A 11 -4.91 3.30 24.61
C LEU A 11 -5.64 2.45 25.66
N HIS A 12 -4.91 1.82 26.59
CA HIS A 12 -5.46 0.92 27.61
C HIS A 12 -6.32 -0.22 27.03
N ILE A 13 -5.93 -0.76 25.88
CA ILE A 13 -6.60 -1.90 25.24
C ILE A 13 -5.64 -3.08 25.11
N SER A 14 -6.18 -4.25 24.78
CA SER A 14 -5.33 -5.42 24.52
C SER A 14 -4.58 -5.26 23.19
N PRO A 15 -3.36 -5.81 23.05
CA PRO A 15 -2.66 -5.87 21.77
C PRO A 15 -3.49 -6.55 20.67
N ASN A 16 -4.27 -7.58 21.02
CA ASN A 16 -5.19 -8.24 20.09
C ASN A 16 -6.28 -7.30 19.59
N SER A 17 -6.73 -6.36 20.42
CA SER A 17 -7.69 -5.33 20.02
C SER A 17 -7.07 -4.34 19.03
N VAL A 18 -5.80 -3.95 19.24
CA VAL A 18 -5.05 -3.13 18.27
C VAL A 18 -4.96 -3.85 16.93
N GLN A 19 -4.50 -5.10 16.93
CA GLN A 19 -4.36 -5.90 15.71
C GLN A 19 -5.69 -6.06 14.96
N ARG A 20 -6.79 -6.33 15.68
CA ARG A 20 -8.12 -6.44 15.07
C ARG A 20 -8.58 -5.11 14.45
N ILE A 21 -8.39 -4.00 15.16
CA ILE A 21 -8.75 -2.67 14.66
C ILE A 21 -7.90 -2.33 13.43
N GLU A 22 -6.61 -2.61 13.46
CA GLU A 22 -5.72 -2.42 12.30
C GLU A 22 -6.18 -3.28 11.12
N TYR A 23 -6.49 -4.56 11.36
CA TYR A 23 -7.01 -5.46 10.34
C TYR A 23 -8.32 -4.92 9.74
N ASP A 24 -9.30 -4.53 10.55
CA ASP A 24 -10.59 -3.98 10.08
C ASP A 24 -10.43 -2.61 9.38
N ALA A 25 -9.43 -1.83 9.77
CA ALA A 25 -9.10 -0.54 9.16
C ALA A 25 -8.43 -0.72 7.78
N ILE A 26 -7.64 -1.77 7.60
CA ILE A 26 -6.91 -2.03 6.36
C ILE A 26 -7.55 -3.11 5.48
N TYR A 27 -8.60 -3.81 5.91
CA TYR A 27 -9.32 -4.81 5.11
C TYR A 27 -10.84 -4.53 5.02
N GLU A 28 -11.41 -4.73 3.83
CA GLU A 28 -12.86 -4.76 3.57
C GLU A 28 -13.19 -5.87 2.57
N GLY A 29 -14.24 -6.65 2.82
CA GLY A 29 -14.73 -7.63 1.82
C GLY A 29 -13.69 -8.65 1.35
N GLY A 30 -12.70 -8.98 2.19
CA GLY A 30 -11.61 -9.91 1.86
C GLY A 30 -10.44 -9.31 1.07
N GLN A 31 -10.38 -7.98 0.93
CA GLN A 31 -9.32 -7.24 0.22
C GLN A 31 -8.74 -6.15 1.12
N TYR A 32 -7.48 -5.76 0.90
CA TYR A 32 -6.91 -4.62 1.61
C TYR A 32 -7.56 -3.30 1.12
N LYS A 33 -8.17 -2.53 2.02
CA LYS A 33 -8.68 -1.16 1.78
C LYS A 33 -7.58 -0.21 1.30
N TYR A 34 -6.38 -0.42 1.83
CA TYR A 34 -5.22 0.41 1.55
C TYR A 34 -3.98 -0.47 1.44
N GLN A 35 -3.28 -0.39 0.31
CA GLN A 35 -1.96 -0.99 0.14
C GLN A 35 -0.90 -0.07 0.77
N TYR A 36 -0.93 0.05 2.09
CA TYR A 36 0.07 0.83 2.79
C TYR A 36 1.36 0.01 2.95
N ASN A 37 2.32 0.22 2.06
CA ASN A 37 3.68 -0.28 2.23
C ASN A 37 4.50 0.66 3.14
N PHE A 38 4.11 0.75 4.42
CA PHE A 38 4.73 1.61 5.44
C PHE A 38 6.23 1.33 5.74
N LYS A 39 6.82 0.33 5.10
CA LYS A 39 8.22 -0.09 5.32
C LYS A 39 9.17 0.29 4.19
N GLN A 40 8.65 0.81 3.06
CA GLN A 40 9.46 1.14 1.90
C GLN A 40 9.39 2.65 1.64
N GLN A 41 10.57 3.27 1.56
CA GLN A 41 10.69 4.60 0.99
C GLN A 41 10.46 4.54 -0.51
N LEU A 42 9.91 5.61 -1.08
CA LEU A 42 9.90 5.74 -2.53
C LEU A 42 11.35 5.83 -3.04
N PRO A 43 11.66 5.19 -4.17
CA PRO A 43 12.96 5.36 -4.80
C PRO A 43 13.12 6.80 -5.28
N GLU A 44 14.36 7.24 -5.43
CA GLU A 44 14.71 8.60 -5.86
C GLU A 44 14.14 8.94 -7.25
N ALA A 45 14.12 7.95 -8.14
CA ALA A 45 13.55 8.07 -9.48
C ALA A 45 12.56 6.93 -9.74
N ILE A 46 11.39 7.29 -10.25
CA ILE A 46 10.31 6.36 -10.57
C ILE A 46 10.08 6.40 -12.09
N SER A 47 9.97 5.23 -12.70
CA SER A 47 9.46 5.08 -14.06
C SER A 47 8.08 4.43 -14.01
N MET A 48 7.14 4.93 -14.81
CA MET A 48 5.75 4.44 -14.84
C MET A 48 5.24 4.36 -16.27
N ASP A 49 4.37 3.38 -16.53
CA ASP A 49 3.67 3.26 -17.80
C ASP A 49 2.25 2.67 -17.63
N GLU A 50 1.36 2.99 -18.56
CA GLU A 50 0.00 2.43 -18.65
C GLU A 50 -0.03 1.32 -19.70
N PHE A 51 -0.64 0.18 -19.37
CA PHE A 51 -0.79 -0.92 -20.31
C PHE A 51 -2.16 -1.61 -20.18
N ARG A 52 -2.58 -2.30 -21.25
CA ARG A 52 -3.80 -3.11 -21.27
C ARG A 52 -3.48 -4.52 -20.78
N SER A 53 -4.09 -4.93 -19.67
CA SER A 53 -3.92 -6.27 -19.10
C SER A 53 -4.80 -7.32 -19.79
N ALA A 54 -4.60 -8.60 -19.45
CA ALA A 54 -5.23 -9.76 -20.11
C ALA A 54 -6.78 -9.77 -20.12
N ASN A 55 -7.44 -8.90 -19.35
CA ASN A 55 -8.90 -8.76 -19.27
C ASN A 55 -9.42 -7.43 -19.83
N ASP A 56 -8.68 -6.80 -20.75
CA ASP A 56 -8.98 -5.47 -21.30
C ASP A 56 -9.02 -4.34 -20.25
N GLN A 57 -8.44 -4.59 -19.08
CA GLN A 57 -8.34 -3.61 -18.03
C GLN A 57 -7.04 -2.82 -18.19
N PHE A 58 -7.15 -1.51 -18.33
CA PHE A 58 -5.98 -0.63 -18.25
C PHE A 58 -5.43 -0.60 -16.82
N SER A 59 -4.16 -0.96 -16.71
CA SER A 59 -3.40 -1.08 -15.47
C SER A 59 -2.15 -0.21 -15.56
N PHE A 60 -1.56 0.12 -14.41
CA PHE A 60 -0.27 0.80 -14.36
C PHE A 60 0.82 -0.16 -13.92
N ILE A 61 2.00 0.00 -14.50
CA ILE A 61 3.23 -0.61 -14.04
C ILE A 61 4.18 0.49 -13.58
N TRP A 62 4.91 0.25 -12.49
CA TRP A 62 5.92 1.18 -12.02
C TRP A 62 7.14 0.45 -11.48
N CYS A 63 8.29 1.11 -11.54
CA CYS A 63 9.55 0.60 -11.01
C CYS A 63 10.46 1.71 -10.47
N ASP A 64 11.45 1.31 -9.67
CA ASP A 64 12.65 2.13 -9.42
C ASP A 64 13.44 2.27 -10.72
N ALA A 65 13.52 3.50 -11.24
CA ALA A 65 14.20 3.79 -12.49
C ALA A 65 15.72 3.65 -12.41
N THR A 66 16.29 3.65 -11.20
CA THR A 66 17.73 3.55 -10.96
C THR A 66 18.18 2.10 -10.83
N SER A 67 17.42 1.26 -10.12
CA SER A 67 17.78 -0.15 -9.90
C SER A 67 17.08 -1.14 -10.84
N ILE A 68 16.05 -0.70 -11.57
CA ILE A 68 15.14 -1.54 -12.41
C ILE A 68 14.50 -2.68 -11.60
N LYS A 69 14.56 -2.60 -10.26
CA LYS A 69 13.96 -3.58 -9.35
C LYS A 69 12.75 -2.95 -8.70
N GLN A 70 11.57 -3.31 -9.22
CA GLN A 70 10.26 -3.45 -8.56
C GLN A 70 9.23 -3.35 -9.68
N PHE A 71 8.36 -4.34 -9.85
CA PHE A 71 7.42 -4.43 -10.99
C PHE A 71 5.98 -4.54 -10.47
N GLU A 72 5.61 -3.70 -9.51
CA GLU A 72 4.24 -3.76 -9.01
C GLU A 72 3.27 -3.27 -10.10
N VAL A 73 2.29 -4.12 -10.40
CA VAL A 73 1.18 -3.81 -11.31
C VAL A 73 0.01 -3.33 -10.48
N LEU A 74 -0.40 -2.09 -10.71
CA LEU A 74 -1.59 -1.50 -10.11
C LEU A 74 -2.79 -1.78 -11.03
N PRO A 75 -3.77 -2.59 -10.60
CA PRO A 75 -4.88 -3.02 -11.46
C PRO A 75 -5.90 -1.93 -11.76
N ASN A 76 -5.84 -0.77 -11.07
CA ASN A 76 -6.81 0.31 -11.23
C ASN A 76 -6.11 1.64 -11.59
N ARG A 77 -6.45 2.16 -12.77
CA ARG A 77 -5.90 3.39 -13.36
C ARG A 77 -6.49 4.70 -12.86
N LEU A 78 -7.49 4.68 -11.98
CA LEU A 78 -8.05 5.94 -11.48
C LEU A 78 -7.00 6.71 -10.69
N THR A 79 -6.83 8.00 -11.03
CA THR A 79 -5.83 8.89 -10.42
C THR A 79 -5.92 8.91 -8.89
N LYS A 80 -7.13 8.81 -8.33
CA LYS A 80 -7.36 8.70 -6.89
C LYS A 80 -6.66 7.47 -6.29
N THR A 81 -6.79 6.32 -6.95
CA THR A 81 -6.23 5.04 -6.49
C THR A 81 -4.71 5.04 -6.56
N ILE A 82 -4.13 5.57 -7.64
CA ILE A 82 -2.68 5.69 -7.81
C ILE A 82 -2.08 6.60 -6.74
N LYS A 83 -2.68 7.79 -6.53
CA LYS A 83 -2.23 8.71 -5.47
C LYS A 83 -2.30 8.08 -4.09
N GLN A 84 -3.41 7.40 -3.77
CA GLN A 84 -3.56 6.71 -2.49
C GLN A 84 -2.52 5.62 -2.27
N TYR A 85 -2.15 4.88 -3.32
CA TYR A 85 -1.08 3.88 -3.27
C TYR A 85 0.27 4.53 -2.91
N PHE A 86 0.69 5.57 -3.64
CA PHE A 86 1.99 6.22 -3.40
C PHE A 86 2.07 7.03 -2.11
N LEU A 87 0.93 7.52 -1.58
CA LEU A 87 0.88 8.15 -0.26
C LEU A 87 1.17 7.19 0.90
N GLY A 88 1.19 5.87 0.66
CA GLY A 88 1.51 4.87 1.68
C GLY A 88 3.00 4.65 1.93
N PHE A 89 3.87 5.27 1.14
CA PHE A 89 5.33 5.19 1.29
C PHE A 89 5.82 6.30 2.23
N HIS A 90 6.75 5.97 3.13
CA HIS A 90 7.31 6.88 4.14
C HIS A 90 8.81 6.63 4.38
#